data_AF-A0A0K2VGW4-F1
#
_entry.id   AF-A0A0K2VGW4-F1
#
_cell.length_a   1.000
_cell.length_b   1.000
_cell.length_c   1.000
_cell.angle_alpha   90.00
_cell.angle_beta   90.00
_cell.angle_gamma   90.00
#
_symmetry.space_group_name_H-M   'P 1'
#
loop_
_entity.id
_entity.type
_entity.pdbx_description
1 polymer ?
#
loop_
_entity_poly.entity_id
_entity_poly.type
_entity_poly.pdbx_seq_one_letter_code
_entity_poly.pdbx_strand_id
1 'polypeptide(L)'
;SVLACQTVDGINCVFPFTFQGMQFDNCTNTAYGSTFWCATSVGAGNVTNSFGTCSSNCPSTSGNSTNVCNTSSGTQCVFPFIYKGLTFTSCTTMDSSFPWCATAVNANQQFE
;
A
#
# COMPACT_ATOMS: atom_id res chain seq x y z
N SER A 1 -15.59 -17.40 -12.41
CA SER A 1 -15.22 -16.09 -12.95
C SER A 1 -14.66 -15.25 -11.82
N VAL A 2 -13.40 -14.83 -11.90
CA VAL A 2 -12.85 -13.87 -10.94
C VAL A 2 -13.49 -12.52 -11.28
N LEU A 3 -14.27 -11.93 -10.35
CA LEU A 3 -14.87 -10.63 -10.57
C LEU A 3 -13.74 -9.60 -10.74
N ALA A 4 -13.76 -8.82 -11.82
CA ALA A 4 -12.84 -7.70 -11.96
C ALA A 4 -13.10 -6.68 -10.85
N CYS A 5 -12.04 -6.18 -10.21
CA CYS A 5 -12.15 -5.12 -9.21
C CYS A 5 -12.32 -3.76 -9.92
N GLN A 6 -13.37 -3.04 -9.55
CA GLN A 6 -13.77 -1.78 -10.15
C GLN A 6 -14.02 -0.71 -9.10
N THR A 7 -14.01 0.55 -9.51
CA THR A 7 -14.50 1.65 -8.70
C THR A 7 -16.02 1.60 -8.59
N VAL A 8 -16.59 2.39 -7.67
CA VAL A 8 -18.05 2.60 -7.56
C VAL A 8 -18.67 3.16 -8.85
N ASP A 9 -17.85 3.82 -9.68
CA ASP A 9 -18.24 4.36 -11.00
C ASP A 9 -18.06 3.33 -12.14
N GLY A 10 -17.71 2.09 -11.82
CA GLY A 10 -17.53 1.01 -12.81
C GLY A 10 -16.22 1.09 -13.59
N ILE A 11 -15.25 1.88 -13.15
CA ILE A 11 -13.93 1.97 -13.80
C ILE A 11 -13.04 0.86 -13.27
N ASN A 12 -12.38 0.12 -14.15
CA ASN A 12 -11.47 -0.94 -13.75
C ASN A 12 -10.29 -0.38 -12.95
N CYS A 13 -9.97 -1.05 -11.84
CA CYS A 13 -8.72 -0.80 -11.13
C CYS A 13 -7.53 -1.34 -11.92
N VAL A 14 -6.42 -0.61 -11.88
CA VAL A 14 -5.13 -0.99 -12.44
C VAL A 14 -4.23 -1.44 -11.31
N PHE A 15 -3.83 -2.71 -11.32
CA PHE A 15 -2.89 -3.28 -10.37
C PHE A 15 -1.70 -3.92 -11.13
N PRO A 16 -0.48 -3.89 -10.55
CA PRO A 16 -0.09 -3.06 -9.42
C PRO A 16 -0.09 -1.58 -9.77
N PHE A 17 -0.27 -0.72 -8.77
CA PHE A 17 -0.03 0.72 -8.90
C PHE A 17 0.87 1.25 -7.79
N THR A 18 1.57 2.34 -8.06
CA THR A 18 2.48 3.01 -7.14
C THR A 18 1.88 4.34 -6.70
N PHE A 19 1.77 4.57 -5.39
CA PHE A 19 1.35 5.84 -4.82
C PHE A 19 2.29 6.24 -3.68
N GLN A 20 2.87 7.44 -3.75
CA GLN A 20 3.85 7.94 -2.78
C GLN A 20 5.02 6.97 -2.55
N GLY A 21 5.46 6.28 -3.61
CA GLY A 21 6.55 5.30 -3.56
C GLY A 21 6.19 3.92 -3.01
N MET A 22 4.93 3.68 -2.64
CA MET A 22 4.43 2.36 -2.22
C MET A 22 3.66 1.68 -3.35
N GLN A 23 3.90 0.38 -3.55
CA GLN A 23 3.19 -0.44 -4.53
C GLN A 23 1.99 -1.13 -3.89
N PHE A 24 0.86 -1.15 -4.60
CA PHE A 24 -0.41 -1.73 -4.17
C PHE A 24 -0.96 -2.66 -5.25
N ASP A 25 -1.27 -3.90 -4.86
CA ASP A 25 -1.91 -4.93 -5.70
C ASP A 25 -3.42 -5.05 -5.44
N ASN A 26 -3.94 -4.19 -4.57
CA ASN A 26 -5.32 -4.21 -4.11
C ASN A 26 -5.76 -2.80 -3.71
N CYS A 27 -7.03 -2.66 -3.34
CA CYS A 27 -7.52 -1.37 -2.87
C CYS A 27 -6.88 -1.01 -1.53
N THR A 28 -6.40 0.22 -1.44
CA THR A 28 -5.76 0.77 -0.25
C THR A 28 -6.58 1.92 0.32
N ASN A 29 -6.52 2.12 1.63
CA ASN A 29 -7.05 3.31 2.29
C ASN A 29 -5.96 4.34 2.63
N THR A 30 -4.72 4.10 2.19
CA THR A 30 -3.59 5.03 2.34
C THR A 30 -4.00 6.44 1.88
N ALA A 31 -3.74 7.44 2.72
CA ALA A 31 -4.09 8.86 2.52
C ALA A 31 -5.58 9.24 2.60
N TYR A 32 -6.52 8.30 2.74
CA TYR A 32 -7.97 8.59 2.75
C TYR A 32 -8.76 7.90 3.88
N GLY A 33 -8.07 7.56 4.98
CA GLY A 33 -8.71 7.11 6.22
C GLY A 33 -9.44 5.77 6.07
N SER A 34 -10.77 5.78 6.04
CA SER A 34 -11.61 4.57 5.89
C SER A 34 -12.02 4.29 4.44
N THR A 35 -11.67 5.16 3.49
CA THR A 35 -12.08 5.03 2.09
C THR A 35 -11.04 4.27 1.31
N PHE A 36 -11.40 3.08 0.83
CA PHE A 36 -10.55 2.26 -0.03
C PHE A 36 -10.62 2.73 -1.47
N TRP A 37 -9.47 2.84 -2.12
CA TRP A 37 -9.33 3.33 -3.48
C TRP A 37 -8.26 2.53 -4.24
N CYS A 38 -8.32 2.59 -5.56
CA CYS A 38 -7.33 2.00 -6.46
C CYS A 38 -6.97 3.01 -7.57
N ALA A 39 -5.81 2.80 -8.21
CA ALA A 39 -5.52 3.53 -9.44
C ALA A 39 -6.47 3.10 -10.55
N THR A 40 -7.00 4.05 -11.30
CA THR A 40 -7.77 3.84 -12.54
C THR A 40 -6.92 4.09 -13.79
N SER A 41 -5.75 4.71 -13.62
CA SER A 41 -4.70 4.78 -14.64
C SER A 41 -3.33 4.98 -13.98
N VAL A 42 -2.29 4.49 -14.66
CA VAL A 42 -0.91 4.62 -14.21
C VAL A 42 -0.03 5.18 -15.33
N GLY A 43 1.04 5.88 -14.93
CA GLY A 43 2.11 6.38 -15.81
C GLY A 43 3.35 5.49 -15.76
N ALA A 44 4.51 6.09 -16.09
CA ALA A 44 5.79 5.40 -16.04
C ALA A 44 6.07 4.84 -14.64
N GLY A 45 6.54 3.60 -14.55
CA GLY A 45 6.82 2.94 -13.25
C GLY A 45 5.58 2.62 -12.42
N ASN A 46 4.41 2.47 -13.06
CA ASN A 46 3.11 2.24 -12.43
C ASN A 46 2.66 3.37 -11.49
N VAL A 47 3.24 4.57 -11.60
CA VAL A 47 2.86 5.71 -10.77
C VAL A 47 1.42 6.11 -11.05
N THR A 48 0.63 6.27 -9.99
CA THR A 48 -0.80 6.61 -10.08
C THR A 48 -1.00 7.94 -10.80
N ASN A 49 -1.76 7.93 -11.90
CA ASN A 49 -2.18 9.13 -12.63
C ASN A 49 -3.61 9.54 -12.26
N SER A 50 -4.51 8.56 -12.13
CA SER A 50 -5.89 8.77 -11.66
C SER A 50 -6.30 7.62 -10.75
N PHE A 51 -7.29 7.88 -9.90
CA PHE A 51 -7.78 6.93 -8.90
C PHE A 51 -9.29 7.04 -8.72
N GLY A 52 -9.89 6.02 -8.09
CA GLY A 52 -11.29 6.07 -7.67
C GLY A 52 -11.58 5.14 -6.50
N THR A 53 -12.72 5.41 -5.85
CA THR A 53 -13.19 4.64 -4.69
C THR A 53 -13.55 3.23 -5.11
N CYS A 54 -12.98 2.23 -4.43
CA CYS A 54 -13.25 0.84 -4.74
C CYS A 54 -14.68 0.44 -4.37
N SER A 55 -15.26 -0.39 -5.23
CA SER A 55 -16.48 -1.13 -4.94
C SER A 55 -16.20 -2.26 -3.93
N SER A 56 -17.24 -2.73 -3.24
CA SER A 56 -17.13 -3.77 -2.21
C SER A 56 -16.71 -5.14 -2.73
N ASN A 57 -16.71 -5.37 -4.04
CA ASN A 57 -16.22 -6.60 -4.68
C ASN A 57 -14.71 -6.60 -4.92
N CYS A 58 -14.01 -5.52 -4.58
CA CYS A 58 -12.57 -5.49 -4.66
C CYS A 58 -11.90 -6.19 -3.47
N PRO A 59 -10.80 -6.94 -3.69
CA PRO A 59 -9.94 -7.33 -2.60
C PRO A 59 -9.47 -6.04 -1.90
N SER A 60 -9.89 -5.86 -0.67
CA SER A 60 -9.53 -4.73 0.17
C SER A 60 -8.69 -5.32 1.27
N THR A 61 -7.38 -5.05 1.30
CA THR A 61 -6.61 -5.45 2.48
C THR A 61 -6.92 -4.46 3.59
N SER A 62 -7.93 -4.77 4.39
CA SER A 62 -7.88 -4.46 5.82
C SER A 62 -6.76 -5.32 6.42
N GLY A 63 -5.50 -4.88 6.27
CA GLY A 63 -4.35 -5.38 7.03
C GLY A 63 -4.10 -6.89 7.03
N ASN A 64 -4.43 -7.64 5.97
CA ASN A 64 -4.07 -9.05 5.89
C ASN A 64 -3.76 -9.51 4.45
N SER A 65 -2.87 -8.78 3.78
CA SER A 65 -1.95 -9.46 2.87
C SER A 65 -0.75 -9.84 3.71
N THR A 66 -0.36 -11.10 3.65
CA THR A 66 0.89 -11.64 4.16
C THR A 66 2.10 -11.04 3.42
N ASN A 67 2.22 -9.71 3.41
CA ASN A 67 3.43 -8.97 3.05
C ASN A 67 4.44 -9.16 4.17
N VAL A 68 4.84 -10.41 4.37
CA VAL A 68 6.00 -10.78 5.15
C VAL A 68 7.21 -10.44 4.29
N CYS A 69 7.52 -9.16 4.19
CA CYS A 69 8.83 -8.73 3.74
C CYS A 69 9.78 -8.88 4.93
N ASN A 70 10.31 -10.08 5.13
CA ASN A 70 11.38 -10.28 6.10
C ASN A 70 12.57 -9.42 5.68
N THR A 71 13.27 -8.81 6.64
CA THR A 71 14.59 -8.29 6.33
C THR A 71 15.46 -9.45 5.81
N SER A 72 16.50 -9.14 5.04
CA SER A 72 17.47 -10.16 4.59
C SER A 72 18.13 -10.92 5.75
N SER A 73 18.09 -10.37 6.96
CA SER A 73 18.55 -10.98 8.21
C SER A 73 17.49 -11.80 8.95
N GLY A 74 16.25 -11.88 8.46
CA GLY A 74 15.15 -12.59 9.12
C GLY A 74 14.51 -11.83 10.29
N THR A 75 14.84 -10.56 10.47
CA THR A 75 14.21 -9.70 11.48
C THR A 75 12.80 -9.35 11.04
N GLN A 76 11.84 -9.50 11.94
CA GLN A 76 10.44 -9.24 11.66
C GLN A 76 10.16 -7.74 11.65
N CYS A 77 9.41 -7.29 10.65
CA CYS A 77 8.93 -5.92 10.59
C CYS A 77 7.96 -5.62 11.74
N VAL A 78 8.02 -4.40 12.25
CA VAL A 78 7.03 -3.80 13.13
C VAL A 78 6.11 -2.94 12.29
N PHE A 79 4.83 -3.29 12.29
CA PHE A 79 3.77 -2.53 11.63
C PHE A 79 2.65 -2.15 12.61
N PRO A 80 2.02 -0.99 12.44
CA PRO A 80 2.46 0.11 11.58
C PRO A 80 3.70 0.81 12.14
N PHE A 81 4.46 1.48 11.27
CA PHE A 81 5.53 2.39 11.67
C PHE A 81 5.40 3.74 10.96
N ILE A 82 5.90 4.80 11.57
CA ILE A 82 5.88 6.16 11.04
C ILE A 82 7.28 6.53 10.56
N TYR A 83 7.42 6.89 9.30
CA TYR A 83 8.66 7.41 8.74
C TYR A 83 8.38 8.72 7.97
N LYS A 84 9.14 9.78 8.28
CA LYS A 84 8.92 11.13 7.74
C LYS A 84 7.46 11.63 7.81
N GLY A 85 6.76 11.26 8.90
CA GLY A 85 5.36 11.65 9.14
C GLY A 85 4.31 10.83 8.38
N LEU A 86 4.73 9.81 7.62
CA LEU A 86 3.83 8.89 6.92
C LEU A 86 3.74 7.56 7.66
N THR A 87 2.53 7.00 7.75
CA THR A 87 2.29 5.69 8.37
C THR A 87 2.41 4.59 7.33
N PHE A 88 3.25 3.60 7.60
CA PHE A 88 3.52 2.44 6.77
C PHE A 88 3.00 1.18 7.45
N THR A 89 2.17 0.42 6.73
CA THR A 89 1.63 -0.89 7.15
C THR A 89 2.19 -2.04 6.31
N SER A 90 3.18 -1.75 5.46
CA SER A 90 3.89 -2.68 4.58
C SER A 90 5.30 -2.15 4.33
N CYS A 91 6.16 -2.95 3.69
CA CYS A 91 7.44 -2.45 3.24
C CYS A 91 7.30 -1.25 2.30
N THR A 92 8.32 -0.41 2.32
CA THR A 92 8.42 0.80 1.51
C THR A 92 9.78 0.85 0.83
N THR A 93 9.86 1.48 -0.33
CA THR A 93 11.14 1.84 -0.98
C THR A 93 11.45 3.33 -0.78
N MET A 94 10.76 3.99 0.16
CA MET A 94 11.02 5.40 0.45
C MET A 94 12.47 5.59 0.87
N ASP A 95 13.18 6.49 0.18
CA ASP A 95 14.61 6.78 0.38
C ASP A 95 15.54 5.56 0.24
N SER A 96 15.11 4.49 -0.45
CA SER A 96 15.91 3.27 -0.63
C SER A 96 15.66 2.61 -1.98
N SER A 97 16.72 2.08 -2.60
CA SER A 97 16.60 1.25 -3.81
C SER A 97 16.03 -0.15 -3.52
N PHE A 98 15.97 -0.56 -2.26
CA PHE A 98 15.46 -1.86 -1.81
C PHE A 98 14.28 -1.67 -0.85
N PRO A 99 13.26 -2.55 -0.91
CA PRO A 99 12.14 -2.50 0.03
C PRO A 99 12.64 -2.74 1.45
N TRP A 100 12.17 -1.92 2.38
CA TRP A 100 12.52 -1.99 3.79
C TRP A 100 11.28 -1.76 4.68
N CYS A 101 11.40 -2.14 5.93
CA CYS A 101 10.41 -1.90 6.98
C CYS A 101 11.12 -1.56 8.29
N ALA A 102 10.40 -0.94 9.22
CA ALA A 102 10.89 -0.78 10.58
C ALA A 102 11.06 -2.14 11.26
N THR A 103 12.18 -2.39 11.92
CA THR A 103 12.37 -3.55 12.81
C THR A 103 12.22 -3.17 14.29
N ALA A 104 12.16 -1.88 14.59
CA ALA A 104 11.88 -1.30 15.89
C ALA A 104 11.22 0.07 15.70
N VAL A 105 10.43 0.51 16.69
CA VAL A 105 9.80 1.82 16.73
C VAL A 105 9.80 2.35 18.16
N ASN A 106 9.75 3.68 18.30
CA ASN A 106 9.58 4.31 19.61
C ASN A 106 8.13 4.20 20.13
N ALA A 107 7.88 4.75 21.33
CA ALA A 107 6.55 4.74 21.97
C ALA A 107 5.42 5.37 21.12
N ASN A 108 5.77 6.24 20.16
CA ASN A 108 4.84 6.91 19.24
C ASN A 108 4.83 6.24 17.85
N GLN A 109 5.32 5.00 17.72
CA GLN A 109 5.44 4.26 16.48
C GLN A 109 6.35 4.90 15.42
N GLN A 110 7.21 5.86 15.78
CA GLN A 110 8.17 6.42 14.84
C GLN A 110 9.33 5.45 14.65
N PHE A 111 9.74 5.28 13.39
CA PHE A 111 10.95 4.59 13.01
C PHE A 111 12.15 5.29 13.66
N GLU A 112 12.93 4.51 14.41
CA GLU A 112 14.17 4.94 15.06
C GLU A 112 15.39 4.72 14.16
#